data_AF-A0A847Z8A8-F1
#
_entry.id   AF-A0A847Z8A8-F1
#
_cell.length_a   1.000
_cell.length_b   1.000
_cell.length_c   1.000
_cell.angle_alpha   90.00
_cell.angle_beta   90.00
_cell.angle_gamma   90.00
#
_symmetry.space_group_name_H-M   'P 1'
#
loop_
_entity.id
_entity.type
_entity.pdbx_description
1 polymer ?
#
loop_
_entity_poly.entity_id
_entity_poly.type
_entity_poly.pdbx_seq_one_letter_code
_entity_poly.pdbx_strand_id
1 'polypeptide(L)' 'LVITSVLALGKPVEKIVFVDVPDSGKMAYYRDKDMVHYVPKRKLEEIILKKF' A
#
# COMPACT_ATOMS: atom_id res chain seq x y z
N LEU A 1 -9.25 1.21 31.23
CA LEU A 1 -8.53 1.94 30.16
C LEU A 1 -8.72 1.17 28.86
N VAL A 2 -9.22 1.79 27.79
CA VAL A 2 -9.32 1.14 26.46
C VAL A 2 -8.37 1.87 25.52
N ILE A 3 -7.44 1.14 24.92
CA ILE A 3 -6.47 1.68 23.96
C ILE A 3 -6.99 1.36 22.56
N THR A 4 -7.19 2.38 21.74
CA THR A 4 -7.73 2.23 20.36
C THR A 4 -6.64 1.83 19.36
N SER A 5 -5.48 2.47 19.43
CA SER A 5 -4.36 2.25 18.51
C SER A 5 -3.03 2.64 19.15
N VAL A 6 -1.95 2.09 18.61
CA VAL A 6 -0.57 2.53 18.85
C VAL A 6 0.05 2.88 17.51
N LEU A 7 0.65 4.07 17.42
CA LEU A 7 1.33 4.53 16.22
C LEU A 7 2.84 4.43 16.43
N ALA A 8 3.49 3.54 15.68
CA ALA A 8 4.94 3.47 15.65
C ALA A 8 5.52 4.64 14.83
N LEU A 9 6.44 5.39 15.42
CA LEU A 9 7.13 6.52 14.78
C LEU A 9 8.63 6.24 14.73
N GLY A 10 9.26 6.59 13.61
CA GLY A 10 10.69 6.42 13.39
C GLY A 10 11.09 6.83 11.98
N LYS A 11 12.39 6.99 11.74
CA LYS A 11 12.91 7.21 10.39
C LYS A 11 12.80 5.91 9.59
N PRO A 12 12.22 5.91 8.38
CA PRO A 12 12.14 4.72 7.54
C PRO A 12 13.54 4.15 7.22
N VAL A 13 13.65 2.82 7.26
CA VAL A 13 14.87 2.07 6.90
C VAL A 13 14.69 1.20 5.65
N GLU A 14 13.50 1.22 5.04
CA GLU A 14 13.18 0.48 3.81
C GLU A 14 12.73 1.43 2.69
N LYS A 15 12.92 1.01 1.44
CA LYS A 15 12.39 1.70 0.26
C LYS A 15 10.99 1.16 -0.03
N ILE A 16 10.02 2.06 -0.15
CA ILE A 16 8.62 1.72 -0.47
C ILE A 16 8.31 2.22 -1.88
N VAL A 17 7.66 1.38 -2.68
CA VAL A 17 7.23 1.71 -4.05
C VAL A 17 5.75 1.36 -4.22
N PHE A 18 4.96 2.34 -4.65
CA PHE A 18 3.59 2.09 -5.08
C PHE A 18 3.58 1.56 -6.50
N VAL A 19 2.78 0.53 -6.72
CA VAL A 19 2.53 -0.05 -8.04
C VAL A 19 1.04 -0.14 -8.28
N ASP A 20 0.63 -0.13 -9.54
CA ASP A 20 -0.75 -0.40 -9.90
C ASP A 20 -1.14 -1.81 -9.46
N VAL A 21 -2.42 -2.00 -9.10
CA VAL A 21 -2.96 -3.33 -8.86
C VAL A 21 -2.90 -4.12 -10.17
N PRO A 22 -2.31 -5.32 -10.18
CA PRO A 22 -2.27 -6.15 -11.39
C PRO A 22 -3.68 -6.63 -11.76
N ASP A 23 -3.89 -7.03 -13.02
CA ASP A 23 -5.20 -7.52 -13.51
C ASP A 23 -5.79 -8.66 -12.67
N SER A 24 -4.93 -9.46 -12.03
CA SER A 24 -5.33 -10.51 -11.08
C SER A 24 -6.04 -9.98 -9.81
N GLY A 25 -6.03 -8.66 -9.57
CA GLY A 25 -6.59 -8.02 -8.40
C GLY A 25 -5.78 -8.24 -7.11
N LYS A 26 -4.59 -8.84 -7.18
CA LYS A 26 -3.78 -9.16 -5.99
C LYS A 26 -3.31 -7.88 -5.29
N MET A 27 -3.72 -7.74 -4.03
CA MET A 27 -3.42 -6.60 -3.17
C MET A 27 -2.29 -6.87 -2.16
N ALA A 28 -1.77 -8.09 -2.12
CA ALA A 28 -0.77 -8.47 -1.13
C ALA A 28 0.53 -7.67 -1.32
N TYR A 29 1.04 -7.14 -0.21
CA TYR A 29 2.34 -6.51 -0.12
C TYR A 29 3.42 -7.56 -0.38
N TYR A 30 4.47 -7.20 -1.11
CA TYR A 30 5.58 -8.10 -1.38
C TYR A 30 6.91 -7.37 -1.36
N ARG A 31 7.99 -8.13 -1.20
CA ARG A 31 9.36 -7.64 -1.31
C ARG A 31 10.05 -8.32 -2.47
N ASP A 32 10.91 -7.58 -3.15
CA ASP A 32 11.83 -8.17 -4.12
C ASP A 32 13.12 -8.66 -3.45
N LYS A 33 14.05 -9.15 -4.27
CA LYS A 33 15.37 -9.61 -3.83
C LYS A 33 16.23 -8.51 -3.19
N ASP A 34 15.94 -7.25 -3.49
CA ASP A 34 16.65 -6.07 -2.98
C ASP A 34 15.92 -5.47 -1.76
N MET A 35 14.94 -6.20 -1.22
CA MET A 35 14.11 -5.86 -0.06
C MET A 35 13.28 -4.58 -0.23
N VAL A 36 13.04 -4.15 -1.48
CA VAL A 36 12.12 -3.04 -1.77
C VAL A 36 10.69 -3.50 -1.50
N HIS A 37 9.96 -2.70 -0.74
CA HIS A 37 8.58 -2.99 -0.35
C HIS A 37 7.61 -2.45 -1.40
N TYR A 38 6.99 -3.34 -2.16
CA TYR A 38 6.00 -3.00 -3.16
C TYR A 38 4.60 -3.06 -2.60
N VAL A 39 3.84 -2.01 -2.85
CA VAL A 39 2.49 -1.83 -2.32
C VAL A 39 1.51 -1.59 -3.48
N PRO A 40 0.72 -2.61 -3.86
CA PRO A 40 -0.31 -2.45 -4.87
C PRO A 40 -1.39 -1.44 -4.45
N LYS A 41 -1.69 -0.47 -5.29
CA LYS A 41 -2.71 0.58 -5.06
C LYS A 41 -3.63 0.70 -6.26
N ARG A 42 -4.93 0.79 -5.99
CA ARG A 42 -5.95 1.02 -7.02
C ARG A 42 -5.78 2.42 -7.60
N LYS A 43 -5.98 2.54 -8.90
CA LYS A 43 -6.06 3.84 -9.56
C LYS A 43 -7.29 4.59 -9.10
N LEU A 44 -7.22 5.91 -9.18
CA LEU A 44 -8.32 6.77 -8.77
C LEU A 44 -9.62 6.47 -9.54
N GLU A 45 -9.53 6.19 -10.84
CA GLU A 45 -10.66 5.78 -11.68
C GLU A 45 -11.34 4.47 -11.27
N GLU A 46 -10.62 3.56 -10.62
CA GLU A 46 -11.22 2.34 -10.07
C GLU A 46 -11.99 2.60 -8.77
N ILE A 47 -11.71 3.72 -8.09
CA ILE A 47 -12.30 4.07 -6.80
C ILE A 47 -13.51 5.00 -7.01
N ILE A 48 -13.45 5.91 -7.98
CA ILE A 48 -14.53 6.86 -8.25
C ILE A 48 -15.64 6.17 -9.04
N LEU A 49 -16.75 5.85 -8.36
CA LEU A 49 -17.91 5.19 -8.95
C LEU A 49 -18.78 6.11 -9.84
N LYS A 50 -18.75 7.43 -9.61
CA LYS A 50 -19.47 8.43 -10.41
C LYS A 50 -18.71 9.75 -10.42
N LYS A 51 -18.44 10.28 -11.61
CA LYS A 51 -17.99 11.66 -11.81
C LYS A 51 -19.23 12.50 -12.13
N PHE A 52 -19.43 13.57 -11.35
CA PHE A 52 -20.52 14.54 -11.54
C PHE A 52 -20.05 15.70 -12.42
#